data_AF-A0A7H0K1Q9-F1
#
_entry.id   AF-A0A7H0K1Q9-F1
#
_cell.length_a   1.000
_cell.length_b   1.000
_cell.length_c   1.000
_cell.angle_alpha   90.00
_cell.angle_beta   90.00
_cell.angle_gamma   90.00
#
_symmetry.space_group_name_H-M   'P 1'
#
loop_
_entity.id
_entity.type
_entity.pdbx_description
1 polymer ?
#
loop_
_entity_poly.entity_id
_entity_poly.type
_entity_poly.pdbx_seq_one_letter_code
_entity_poly.pdbx_strand_id
1 'polypeptide(L)' 'MTPPLPRDPRAPHTTPAEVTEKFEGILSEETATLSEEVDVLTRAHAVLGEALQERNG' A
#
# COMPACT_ATOMS: atom_id res chain seq x y z
N MET A 1 -11.72 -28.75 15.26
CA MET A 1 -11.11 -27.64 14.50
C MET A 1 -12.21 -26.62 14.24
N THR A 2 -12.09 -25.44 14.82
CA THR A 2 -13.06 -24.35 14.61
C THR A 2 -12.85 -23.77 13.20
N PRO A 3 -13.90 -23.62 12.38
CA PRO A 3 -13.77 -23.00 11.07
C PRO A 3 -13.33 -21.51 11.22
N PRO A 4 -12.52 -20.98 10.28
CA PRO A 4 -12.10 -19.59 10.33
C PRO A 4 -13.31 -18.66 10.22
N LEU A 5 -13.29 -17.59 11.00
CA LEU A 5 -14.38 -16.61 11.03
C LEU A 5 -14.56 -16.00 9.62
N PRO A 6 -15.81 -15.84 9.13
CA PRO A 6 -16.06 -15.15 7.87
C PRO A 6 -15.48 -13.73 7.89
N ARG A 7 -14.75 -13.37 6.83
CA ARG A 7 -14.17 -12.03 6.67
C ARG A 7 -15.33 -11.03 6.49
N ASP A 8 -15.36 -9.97 7.30
CA ASP A 8 -16.41 -8.95 7.22
C ASP A 8 -16.28 -8.15 5.91
N PRO A 9 -17.28 -8.18 5.01
CA PRO A 9 -17.22 -7.47 3.72
C PRO A 9 -17.30 -5.94 3.86
N ARG A 10 -17.58 -5.42 5.06
CA ARG A 10 -17.61 -3.97 5.34
C ARG A 10 -16.29 -3.45 5.89
N ALA A 11 -15.35 -4.33 6.22
CA ALA A 11 -14.03 -3.92 6.66
C ALA A 11 -13.28 -3.29 5.47
N PRO A 12 -12.54 -2.18 5.65
CA PRO A 12 -11.65 -1.67 4.63
C PRO A 12 -10.72 -2.77 4.15
N HIS A 13 -10.54 -2.90 2.84
CA HIS A 13 -9.67 -3.91 2.25
C HIS A 13 -8.20 -3.72 2.64
N THR A 14 -7.81 -2.50 2.97
CA THR A 14 -6.47 -2.11 3.41
C THR A 14 -6.56 -1.19 4.62
N THR A 15 -5.69 -1.39 5.59
CA THR A 15 -5.59 -0.55 6.80
C THR A 15 -4.53 0.53 6.62
N PRO A 16 -4.60 1.65 7.37
CA PRO A 16 -3.57 2.68 7.34
C PRO A 16 -2.16 2.13 7.64
N ALA A 17 -2.05 1.13 8.53
CA ALA A 17 -0.76 0.53 8.88
C ALA A 17 -0.16 -0.25 7.70
N GLU A 18 -0.96 -1.03 6.97
CA GLU A 18 -0.53 -1.76 5.78
C GLU A 18 -0.10 -0.80 4.65
N VAL A 19 -0.80 0.34 4.51
CA VAL A 19 -0.43 1.38 3.55
C VAL A 19 0.91 2.01 3.92
N THR A 20 1.11 2.35 5.19
CA THR A 20 2.39 2.91 5.69
C THR A 20 3.54 1.93 5.47
N GLU A 21 3.37 0.65 5.83
CA GLU A 21 4.39 -0.39 5.65
C GLU A 21 4.79 -0.52 4.17
N LYS A 22 3.80 -0.60 3.27
CA LYS A 22 4.06 -0.70 1.82
C LYS A 22 4.75 0.56 1.28
N PHE A 23 4.33 1.74 1.73
CA PHE A 23 4.91 3.02 1.33
C PHE A 23 6.37 3.16 1.78
N GLU A 24 6.65 2.91 3.06
CA GLU A 24 8.01 2.97 3.62
C GLU A 24 8.91 1.90 3.01
N GLY A 25 8.38 0.71 2.73
CA GLY A 25 9.11 -0.36 2.03
C GLY A 25 9.60 0.07 0.65
N ILE A 26 8.77 0.75 -0.13
CA ILE A 26 9.14 1.26 -1.45
C ILE A 26 10.21 2.37 -1.33
N LEU A 27 10.03 3.31 -0.38
CA LEU A 27 10.99 4.40 -0.18
C LEU A 27 12.35 3.93 0.37
N SER A 28 12.43 2.71 0.90
CA SER A 28 13.69 2.13 1.40
C SER A 28 14.50 1.44 0.29
N GLU A 29 13.98 1.37 -0.94
CA GLU A 29 14.72 0.80 -2.08
C GLU A 29 15.93 1.67 -2.42
N GLU A 30 17.10 1.04 -2.58
CA GLU A 30 18.30 1.75 -3.02
C GLU A 30 18.18 2.14 -4.50
N THR A 31 18.50 3.41 -4.81
CA THR A 31 18.49 3.94 -6.18
C THR A 31 19.86 4.51 -6.53
N ALA A 32 20.38 4.15 -7.70
CA ALA A 32 21.67 4.61 -8.21
C ALA A 32 21.54 5.78 -9.20
N THR A 33 20.35 5.99 -9.77
CA THR A 33 20.10 7.06 -10.74
C THR A 33 18.84 7.86 -10.40
N LEU A 34 18.78 9.10 -10.90
CA LEU A 34 17.59 9.94 -10.77
C LEU A 34 16.35 9.30 -11.42
N SER A 35 16.53 8.53 -12.51
CA SER A 35 15.41 7.83 -13.14
C SER A 35 14.80 6.78 -12.21
N GLU A 36 15.67 6.02 -11.52
CA GLU A 36 15.23 5.00 -10.55
C GLU A 36 14.54 5.66 -9.34
N GLU A 37 15.04 6.80 -8.87
CA GLU A 37 14.40 7.57 -7.79
C GLU A 37 13.00 8.04 -8.18
N VAL A 38 12.82 8.53 -9.42
CA VAL A 38 11.50 8.91 -9.94
C VAL A 38 10.56 7.70 -10.01
N ASP A 39 11.05 6.54 -10.42
CA ASP A 39 10.24 5.31 -10.48
C ASP A 39 9.82 4.83 -9.07
N VAL A 40 10.72 4.91 -8.08
CA VAL A 40 10.42 4.63 -6.66
C VAL A 40 9.34 5.59 -6.14
N LEU A 41 9.51 6.90 -6.35
CA LEU A 41 8.55 7.91 -5.88
C LEU A 41 7.18 7.75 -6.57
N THR A 42 7.17 7.42 -7.86
CA THR A 42 5.93 7.18 -8.63
C THR A 42 5.17 5.99 -8.06
N ARG A 43 5.87 4.90 -7.74
CA ARG A 43 5.28 3.71 -7.09
C ARG A 43 4.75 4.03 -5.70
N ALA A 44 5.52 4.76 -4.89
CA ALA A 44 5.09 5.16 -3.55
C ALA A 44 3.82 6.03 -3.60
N HIS A 45 3.75 6.97 -4.56
CA HIS A 45 2.55 7.78 -4.79
C HIS A 45 1.34 6.94 -5.24
N ALA A 46 1.54 5.94 -6.10
CA ALA A 46 0.48 5.05 -6.55
C ALA A 46 -0.17 4.29 -5.38
N VAL A 47 0.63 3.81 -4.41
CA VAL A 47 0.11 3.14 -3.20
C VAL A 47 -0.86 4.02 -2.42
N LEU A 48 -0.54 5.32 -2.27
CA LEU A 48 -1.43 6.27 -1.60
C LEU A 48 -2.72 6.50 -2.40
N GLY A 49 -2.60 6.60 -3.74
CA GLY A 49 -3.74 6.74 -4.64
C GLY A 49 -4.71 5.57 -4.58
N GLU A 50 -4.19 4.34 -4.63
CA GLU A 50 -4.95 3.09 -4.50
C GLU A 50 -5.70 3.05 -3.16
N ALA A 51 -4.99 3.31 -2.05
CA ALA A 51 -5.60 3.29 -0.72
C ALA A 51 -6.74 4.32 -0.56
N LEU A 52 -6.61 5.50 -1.17
CA LEU A 52 -7.66 6.51 -1.17
C LEU A 52 -8.85 6.11 -2.03
N GLN A 53 -8.62 5.46 -3.18
CA GLN A 53 -9.68 4.96 -4.05
C GLN A 53 -10.45 3.82 -3.38
N GLU A 54 -9.76 2.85 -2.77
CA GLU A 54 -10.37 1.74 -2.03
C GLU A 54 -11.20 2.20 -0.83
N ARG A 55 -10.80 3.30 -0.18
CA ARG A 55 -11.54 3.87 0.95
C ARG A 55 -12.79 4.65 0.52
N ASN A 56 -12.81 5.19 -0.69
CA ASN A 56 -13.91 6.00 -1.22
C ASN A 56 -14.86 5.21 -2.15
N GLY A 57 -14.53 3.96 -2.48
CA GLY A 57 -15.29 3.06 -3.34
C GLY A 57 -16.33 2.22 -2.63
#